data_AF-A0ABD2VTE9-F1
#
_entry.id   AF-A0ABD2VTE9-F1
#
_cell.length_a   1.000
_cell.length_b   1.000
_cell.length_c   1.000
_cell.angle_alpha   90.00
_cell.angle_beta   90.00
_cell.angle_gamma   90.00
#
_symmetry.space_group_name_H-M   'P 1'
#
loop_
_entity.id
_entity.type
_entity.pdbx_description
1 polymer ?
#
loop_
_entity_poly.entity_id
_entity_poly.type
_entity_poly.pdbx_seq_one_letter_code
_entity_poly.pdbx_strand_id
1 'polypeptide(L)' 'MRVITFILGVILILTVVSAQENEEPTCSPWLGYCSVHGDCCRDLTCLGYNRKCVPIYGIKIPGQDTRPIGPPPYPPQQ' A
#
# COMPACT_ATOMS: atom_id res chain seq x y z
N MET A 1 2.80 46.34 -9.69
CA MET A 1 3.10 45.09 -10.44
C MET A 1 3.91 44.08 -9.63
N ARG A 2 4.97 44.49 -8.92
CA ARG A 2 5.81 43.58 -8.09
C ARG A 2 5.04 42.84 -6.98
N VAL A 3 4.08 43.48 -6.32
CA VAL A 3 3.28 42.87 -5.24
C VAL A 3 2.34 41.79 -5.79
N ILE A 4 1.73 42.03 -6.95
CA ILE A 4 0.82 41.08 -7.62
C ILE A 4 1.60 39.83 -8.05
N THR A 5 2.82 39.99 -8.54
CA THR A 5 3.69 38.86 -8.90
C THR A 5 4.11 38.03 -7.68
N PHE A 6 4.31 38.65 -6.51
CA PHE A 6 4.60 37.91 -5.27
C PHE A 6 3.37 37.11 -4.78
N ILE A 7 2.18 37.69 -4.84
CA ILE A 7 0.93 37.02 -4.42
C ILE A 7 0.65 35.80 -5.31
N LEU A 8 0.81 35.94 -6.63
CA LEU A 8 0.63 34.83 -7.57
C LEU A 8 1.66 33.71 -7.33
N GLY A 9 2.90 34.07 -7.01
CA GLY A 9 3.94 33.09 -6.65
C GLY A 9 3.60 32.29 -5.39
N VAL A 10 3.09 32.95 -4.34
CA VAL A 10 2.72 32.30 -3.07
C VAL A 10 1.53 31.34 -3.24
N ILE A 11 0.52 31.72 -4.02
CA ILE A 11 -0.65 30.86 -4.29
C ILE A 11 -0.22 29.58 -5.02
N LEU A 12 0.72 29.68 -5.97
CA LEU A 12 1.25 28.54 -6.71
C LEU A 12 1.98 27.56 -5.78
N ILE A 13 2.77 28.07 -4.85
CA ILE A 13 3.52 27.25 -3.87
C ILE A 13 2.57 26.55 -2.88
N LEU A 14 1.46 27.17 -2.49
CA LEU A 14 0.48 26.55 -1.58
C LEU A 14 -0.26 25.36 -2.22
N THR A 15 -0.51 25.39 -3.53
CA THR A 15 -1.21 24.29 -4.21
C THR A 15 -0.39 23.01 -4.35
N VAL A 16 0.94 23.08 -4.33
CA VAL A 16 1.81 21.89 -4.45
C VAL A 16 2.01 21.16 -3.12
N VAL A 17 1.69 21.79 -1.98
CA VAL A 17 1.87 21.21 -0.63
C VAL A 17 0.75 20.23 -0.24
N SER A 18 -0.38 20.21 -0.94
CA SER A 18 -1.51 19.33 -0.63
C SER A 18 -1.43 17.91 -1.24
N ALA A 19 -0.38 17.60 -2.00
CA ALA A 19 -0.10 16.24 -2.46
C ALA A 19 0.77 15.48 -1.44
N GLN A 20 0.27 15.34 -0.20
CA GLN A 20 0.79 14.30 0.69
C GLN A 20 0.24 12.96 0.18
N GLU A 21 1.08 12.25 -0.56
CA GLU A 21 1.00 10.82 -0.78
C GLU A 21 1.08 10.16 0.61
N ASN A 22 -0.07 9.97 1.25
CA ASN A 22 -0.18 8.90 2.22
C ASN A 22 0.17 7.65 1.42
N GLU A 23 1.31 7.03 1.70
CA GLU A 23 1.71 5.78 1.06
C GLU A 23 0.49 4.86 1.03
N GLU A 24 -0.13 4.72 -0.15
CA GLU A 24 -1.07 3.64 -0.34
C GLU A 24 -0.28 2.38 0.01
N PRO A 25 -0.79 1.48 0.87
CA PRO A 25 -0.08 0.26 1.15
C PRO A 25 0.14 -0.41 -0.22
N THR A 26 1.41 -0.55 -0.63
CA THR A 26 1.80 -1.06 -1.96
C THR A 26 1.24 -2.46 -2.21
N CYS A 27 0.73 -3.09 -1.16
CA CYS A 27 0.10 -4.38 -1.14
C CYS A 27 -1.18 -4.34 -0.30
N SER A 28 -2.07 -5.28 -0.57
CA SER A 28 -3.30 -5.51 0.16
C SER A 28 -3.04 -6.37 1.42
N PRO A 29 -3.49 -5.91 2.59
CA PRO A 29 -3.32 -6.62 3.85
C PRO A 29 -4.21 -7.88 3.90
N TRP A 30 -4.16 -8.60 5.01
CA TRP A 30 -5.01 -9.76 5.23
C TRP A 30 -6.49 -9.42 5.04
N LEU A 31 -7.21 -10.26 4.28
CA LEU A 31 -8.60 -10.04 3.83
C LEU A 31 -8.83 -8.82 2.92
N GLY A 32 -7.77 -8.09 2.56
CA GLY A 32 -7.79 -7.03 1.56
C GLY A 32 -8.06 -7.59 0.15
N TYR A 33 -8.58 -6.74 -0.72
CA TYR A 33 -8.94 -7.12 -2.08
C TYR A 33 -7.71 -7.42 -2.95
N CYS A 34 -7.80 -8.39 -3.85
CA CYS A 34 -6.70 -8.72 -4.76
C CYS A 34 -7.21 -9.30 -6.09
N SER A 35 -6.34 -9.28 -7.10
CA SER A 35 -6.53 -9.92 -8.40
C SER A 35 -5.47 -10.99 -8.65
N VAL A 36 -4.23 -10.73 -8.23
CA VAL A 36 -3.08 -11.63 -8.40
C VAL A 36 -2.28 -11.77 -7.11
N HIS A 37 -1.39 -12.75 -7.05
CA HIS A 37 -0.55 -13.02 -5.89
C HIS A 37 0.26 -11.80 -5.42
N GLY A 38 0.84 -11.04 -6.37
CA GLY A 38 1.68 -9.88 -6.10
C GLY A 38 0.95 -8.71 -5.45
N ASP A 39 -0.38 -8.69 -5.52
CA ASP A 39 -1.19 -7.65 -4.88
C ASP A 39 -1.17 -7.79 -3.36
N CYS A 40 -0.92 -8.99 -2.82
CA CYS A 40 -0.99 -9.24 -1.39
C CYS A 40 0.35 -8.97 -0.69
N CYS A 41 0.27 -8.53 0.57
CA CYS A 41 1.45 -8.30 1.40
C CYS A 41 2.22 -9.60 1.71
N ARG A 42 3.39 -9.47 2.35
CA ARG A 42 4.25 -10.60 2.68
C ARG A 42 3.47 -11.73 3.35
N ASP A 43 3.81 -12.97 3.02
CA ASP A 43 3.20 -14.19 3.56
C ASP A 43 1.72 -14.41 3.17
N LEU A 44 1.18 -13.60 2.25
CA LEU A 44 -0.18 -13.70 1.75
C LEU A 44 -0.21 -14.03 0.26
N THR A 45 -1.30 -14.68 -0.16
CA THR A 45 -1.62 -14.97 -1.56
C THR A 45 -3.06 -14.60 -1.88
N CYS A 46 -3.34 -14.31 -3.15
CA CYS A 46 -4.68 -13.97 -3.58
C CYS A 46 -5.55 -15.21 -3.75
N LEU A 47 -6.64 -15.27 -2.99
CA LEU A 47 -7.65 -16.30 -3.12
C LEU A 47 -8.58 -15.95 -4.28
N GLY A 48 -8.30 -16.49 -5.47
CA GLY A 48 -8.93 -16.07 -6.73
C GLY A 48 -10.47 -16.01 -6.70
N TYR A 49 -11.14 -16.95 -6.04
CA TYR A 49 -12.61 -16.98 -6.00
C TYR A 49 -13.21 -15.87 -5.12
N ASN A 50 -12.54 -15.49 -4.03
CA ASN A 50 -12.99 -14.44 -3.10
C ASN A 50 -12.35 -13.09 -3.37
N ARG A 51 -11.31 -13.06 -4.22
CA ARG A 51 -10.48 -11.87 -4.48
C ARG A 51 -9.96 -11.26 -3.18
N LYS A 52 -9.52 -12.10 -2.24
CA LYS A 52 -9.00 -11.69 -0.93
C LYS A 52 -7.63 -12.27 -0.64
N CYS A 53 -6.79 -11.49 0.04
CA CYS A 53 -5.50 -11.94 0.51
C CYS A 53 -5.63 -12.86 1.73
N VAL A 54 -5.07 -14.06 1.63
CA VAL A 54 -5.11 -15.11 2.67
C VAL A 54 -3.71 -15.66 2.95
N PRO A 55 -3.48 -16.27 4.12
CA PRO A 55 -2.19 -16.87 4.46
C PRO A 55 -1.75 -17.92 3.45
N ILE A 56 -0.45 -17.92 3.14
CA ILE A 56 0.17 -19.03 2.41
C ILE A 56 0.46 -20.15 3.41
N TYR A 57 -0.06 -21.34 3.12
CA TYR A 57 0.27 -22.57 3.83
C TYR A 57 1.39 -23.30 3.11
N GLY A 58 2.46 -23.66 3.83
CA GLY A 58 3.61 -24.37 3.25
C GLY A 58 4.94 -23.99 3.89
N ILE A 59 6.03 -24.43 3.25
CA ILE A 59 7.40 -24.11 3.68
C ILE A 59 7.70 -22.66 3.36
N LYS A 60 7.89 -21.85 4.41
CA LYS A 60 8.34 -20.46 4.28
C LYS A 60 9.86 -20.43 4.29
N ILE A 61 10.47 -20.10 3.15
CA ILE A 61 11.92 -19.92 3.05
C ILE A 61 12.24 -18.47 3.44
N PRO A 62 13.04 -18.24 4.51
CA PRO A 62 13.42 -16.89 4.92
C PRO A 62 14.08 -16.12 3.76
N GLY A 63 13.61 -14.90 3.50
CA GLY A 63 14.15 -14.03 2.45
C GLY A 63 13.66 -14.32 1.03
N GLN A 64 12.81 -15.33 0.81
CA GLN A 64 12.23 -15.57 -0.52
C GLN A 64 11.12 -14.57 -0.86
N ASP A 65 10.36 -14.13 0.14
CA ASP A 65 9.31 -13.12 0.00
C ASP A 65 9.79 -11.78 0.56
N THR A 66 10.18 -10.87 -0.33
CA THR A 66 10.70 -9.53 0.00
C THR A 66 9.63 -8.46 0.03
N ARG A 67 8.34 -8.83 -0.08
CA ARG A 67 7.23 -7.88 -0.04
C ARG A 67 7.12 -7.21 1.35
N PRO A 68 6.52 -6.02 1.43
CA PRO A 68 6.31 -5.36 2.71
C PRO A 68 5.33 -6.12 3.60
N ILE A 69 5.49 -5.95 4.90
CA ILE A 69 4.52 -6.42 5.90
C ILE A 69 3.32 -5.47 5.82
N GLY A 70 2.12 -6.02 5.64
CA GLY A 70 0.90 -5.23 5.58
C GLY A 70 0.50 -4.64 6.93
N PRO A 71 -0.36 -3.61 6.94
CA PRO A 71 -0.94 -3.09 8.18
C PRO A 71 -1.80 -4.15 8.89
N PRO A 72 -2.05 -3.99 10.21
CA PRO A 72 -3.00 -4.84 10.94
C PRO A 72 -4.42 -4.72 10.36
N PRO A 73 -5.30 -5.72 10.55
CA PRO A 73 -5.11 -6.92 11.37
C PRO A 73 -4.25 -8.00 10.68
N TYR A 74 -3.56 -8.81 11.48
CA TYR A 74 -2.76 -9.95 11.02
C TYR A 74 -3.57 -11.25 11.08
N PRO A 75 -3.27 -12.24 10.21
CA PRO A 75 -3.92 -13.54 10.29
C PRO A 75 -3.63 -14.24 11.62
N PRO A 76 -4.56 -15.09 12.09
CA PRO A 76 -4.37 -15.85 13.32
C PRO A 76 -3.15 -16.76 13.19
N GLN A 77 -2.32 -16.78 14.23
CA GLN A 77 -1.21 -17.72 14.36
C GLN A 77 -1.80 -19.10 14.65
N GLN A 78 -1.48 -20.08 13.81
CA GLN A 78 -1.86 -21.49 13.98
C GLN A 78 -0.70 -22.28 14.59
#